data_AF-A0A0J7IA29-F1
#
_entry.id   AF-A0A0J7IA29-F1
#
_cell.length_a   1.000
_cell.length_b   1.000
_cell.length_c   1.000
_cell.angle_alpha   90.00
_cell.angle_beta   90.00
_cell.angle_gamma   90.00
#
_symmetry.space_group_name_H-M   'P 1'
#
loop_
_entity.id
_entity.type
_entity.pdbx_description
1 polymer ?
#
loop_
_entity_poly.entity_id
_entity_poly.type
_entity_poly.pdbx_seq_one_letter_code
_entity_poly.pdbx_strand_id
1 'polypeptide(L)'
;MKKFYLGACTLCTVLGLSAQEVLWQKDIQSSTQDFLSQVTTTIDQQYLISGSSIQSKSQTPAANSQKQNNGYDFHLIKLNQQGEQVWEKYLSGNNHDYLSASVATQEGGFLLAGTSYSGKGLDKKEDSKGGSDIWLVRLNEFGDELWQKTLGSSSDEEARSVIQTTDLGFFVAGNVTLREPQGTAKGYGSKDVLISRLDKNGKVLSETILGGKGLDEVEKIIPTKDGGALLGIYSRSSTNINDKRSMINDVKQSNRNGASSSINDHLSNINYSKNSENFGEG
;
A
#
# COMPACT_ATOMS: atom_id res chain seq x y z
N MET A 1 -48.17 -31.99 -52.33
CA MET A 1 -47.48 -32.42 -51.08
C MET A 1 -45.99 -32.13 -51.23
N LYS A 2 -45.39 -31.49 -50.21
CA LYS A 2 -43.95 -31.29 -49.91
C LYS A 2 -43.17 -30.31 -50.83
N LYS A 3 -42.32 -29.40 -50.34
CA LYS A 3 -42.19 -28.52 -49.17
C LYS A 3 -40.92 -27.68 -49.46
N PHE A 4 -40.99 -26.37 -49.24
CA PHE A 4 -39.88 -25.40 -49.36
C PHE A 4 -38.73 -25.71 -48.40
N TYR A 5 -37.49 -25.74 -48.91
CA TYR A 5 -36.28 -25.52 -48.10
C TYR A 5 -35.16 -24.92 -48.96
N LEU A 6 -35.19 -23.59 -49.13
CA LEU A 6 -34.01 -22.84 -49.54
C LEU A 6 -33.98 -21.51 -48.78
N GLY A 7 -33.91 -21.60 -47.47
CA GLY A 7 -33.79 -20.45 -46.58
C GLY A 7 -33.13 -20.91 -45.29
N ALA A 8 -31.79 -20.89 -45.26
CA ALA A 8 -30.95 -20.87 -44.06
C ALA A 8 -29.44 -21.05 -44.39
N CYS A 9 -28.89 -20.37 -45.41
CA CYS A 9 -27.43 -20.41 -45.66
C CYS A 9 -26.73 -19.05 -45.58
N THR A 10 -27.35 -18.05 -44.95
CA THR A 10 -26.69 -16.77 -44.63
C THR A 10 -27.14 -16.26 -43.25
N LEU A 11 -27.08 -17.12 -42.24
CA LEU A 11 -27.19 -16.72 -40.84
C LEU A 11 -26.10 -17.38 -40.00
N CYS A 12 -24.87 -17.39 -40.51
CA CYS A 12 -23.70 -17.74 -39.72
C CYS A 12 -22.73 -16.57 -39.70
N THR A 13 -22.56 -16.05 -38.49
CA THR A 13 -21.31 -15.50 -37.94
C THR A 13 -20.83 -14.17 -38.51
N VAL A 14 -21.50 -13.09 -38.12
CA VAL A 14 -20.76 -11.89 -37.69
C VAL A 14 -20.82 -11.90 -36.16
N LEU A 15 -19.95 -12.71 -35.54
CA LEU A 15 -19.53 -12.41 -34.17
C LEU A 15 -18.71 -11.14 -34.30
N GLY A 16 -19.37 -9.99 -34.21
CA GLY A 16 -18.69 -8.70 -34.13
C GLY A 16 -17.81 -8.76 -32.88
N LEU A 17 -16.51 -8.90 -33.09
CA LEU A 17 -15.51 -8.53 -32.09
C LEU A 17 -15.61 -7.02 -31.93
N SER A 18 -16.60 -6.52 -31.18
CA SER A 18 -16.55 -5.15 -30.72
C SER A 18 -15.48 -5.10 -29.64
N ALA A 19 -14.31 -4.56 -29.98
CA ALA A 19 -13.42 -4.05 -28.95
C ALA A 19 -14.17 -2.98 -28.17
N GLN A 20 -13.99 -2.95 -26.85
CA GLN A 20 -14.58 -1.89 -26.05
C GLN A 20 -14.02 -0.55 -26.51
N GLU A 21 -14.89 0.40 -26.86
CA GLU A 21 -14.47 1.70 -27.32
C GLU A 21 -13.81 2.50 -26.18
N VAL A 22 -12.69 3.14 -26.48
CA VAL A 22 -12.06 4.11 -25.57
C VAL A 22 -12.94 5.36 -25.57
N LEU A 23 -13.65 5.59 -24.47
CA LEU A 23 -14.57 6.73 -24.34
C LEU A 23 -13.84 8.08 -24.28
N TRP A 24 -12.69 8.10 -23.62
CA TRP A 24 -11.80 9.26 -23.55
C TRP A 24 -10.38 8.84 -23.21
N GLN A 25 -9.40 9.68 -23.58
CA GLN A 25 -8.01 9.58 -23.15
C GLN A 25 -7.53 10.98 -22.73
N LYS A 26 -6.58 11.04 -21.80
CA LYS A 26 -6.00 12.30 -21.34
C LYS A 26 -4.52 12.13 -21.04
N ASP A 27 -3.71 13.02 -21.59
CA ASP A 27 -2.31 13.14 -21.24
C ASP A 27 -2.16 14.14 -20.09
N ILE A 28 -1.39 13.75 -19.08
CA ILE A 28 -1.01 14.62 -17.97
C ILE A 28 0.45 14.98 -18.20
N GLN A 29 0.71 16.26 -18.44
CA GLN A 29 2.05 16.74 -18.72
C GLN A 29 2.82 16.95 -17.42
N SER A 30 4.06 16.49 -17.39
CA SER A 30 5.05 16.81 -16.37
C SER A 30 6.32 17.32 -17.04
N SER A 31 7.02 18.20 -16.34
CA SER A 31 8.33 18.68 -16.76
C SER A 31 9.47 17.77 -16.28
N THR A 32 9.16 16.66 -15.62
CA THR A 32 10.14 15.76 -15.00
C THR A 32 9.82 14.28 -15.24
N GLN A 33 10.47 13.39 -14.49
CA GLN A 33 10.20 11.96 -14.51
C GLN A 33 9.05 11.62 -13.55
N ASP A 34 8.03 10.94 -14.08
CA ASP A 34 6.88 10.48 -13.29
C ASP A 34 6.70 8.97 -13.35
N PHE A 35 6.13 8.43 -12.28
CA PHE A 35 5.67 7.05 -12.20
C PHE A 35 4.21 7.03 -11.75
N LEU A 36 3.36 6.34 -12.50
CA LEU A 36 2.00 6.06 -12.09
C LEU A 36 2.00 4.85 -11.15
N SER A 37 1.43 5.03 -9.96
CA SER A 37 1.27 3.93 -8.99
C SER A 37 -0.13 3.36 -9.05
N GLN A 38 -1.16 4.22 -9.07
CA GLN A 38 -2.55 3.76 -9.06
C GLN A 38 -3.53 4.81 -9.60
N VAL A 39 -4.59 4.31 -10.25
CA VAL A 39 -5.82 5.06 -10.53
C VAL A 39 -6.92 4.52 -9.63
N THR A 40 -7.54 5.40 -8.85
CA THR A 40 -8.54 5.05 -7.85
C THR A 40 -9.84 5.78 -8.14
N THR A 41 -10.94 5.05 -8.29
CA THR A 41 -12.29 5.63 -8.41
C THR A 41 -12.85 5.94 -7.03
N THR A 42 -13.52 7.08 -6.87
CA THR A 42 -14.25 7.44 -5.65
C THR A 42 -15.73 7.05 -5.75
N ILE A 43 -16.45 7.08 -4.64
CA ILE A 43 -17.88 6.70 -4.57
C ILE A 43 -18.79 7.58 -5.44
N ASP A 44 -18.39 8.82 -5.67
CA ASP A 44 -19.04 9.79 -6.55
C ASP A 44 -18.51 9.71 -8.00
N GLN A 45 -17.86 8.60 -8.38
CA GLN A 45 -17.37 8.32 -9.74
C GLN A 45 -16.32 9.31 -10.26
N GLN A 46 -15.64 10.02 -9.36
CA GLN A 46 -14.44 10.79 -9.68
C GLN A 46 -13.20 9.89 -9.66
N TYR A 47 -12.06 10.44 -10.05
CA TYR A 47 -10.80 9.69 -10.18
C TYR A 47 -9.69 10.36 -9.39
N LEU A 48 -8.89 9.57 -8.69
CA LEU A 48 -7.58 9.97 -8.19
C LEU A 48 -6.52 9.24 -9.01
N ILE A 49 -5.66 10.00 -9.67
CA ILE A 49 -4.43 9.51 -10.27
C ILE A 49 -3.33 9.78 -9.25
N SER A 50 -2.59 8.73 -8.90
CA SER A 50 -1.61 8.78 -7.82
C SER A 50 -0.31 8.12 -8.27
N GLY A 51 0.79 8.81 -8.02
CA GLY A 51 2.10 8.44 -8.53
C GLY A 51 3.22 9.14 -7.77
N SER A 52 4.41 9.11 -8.36
CA SER A 52 5.55 9.89 -7.89
C SER A 52 6.11 10.74 -9.02
N SER A 53 6.53 11.97 -8.73
CA SER A 53 7.14 12.91 -9.68
C SER A 53 8.27 13.64 -8.99
N ILE A 54 9.28 14.08 -9.74
CA ILE A 54 10.25 15.04 -9.23
C ILE A 54 9.65 16.44 -9.40
N GLN A 55 9.46 17.21 -8.35
CA GLN A 55 8.92 18.55 -8.57
C GLN A 55 10.06 19.49 -9.04
N SER A 56 10.05 19.92 -10.31
CA SER A 56 11.00 20.95 -10.77
C SER A 56 10.54 22.35 -10.35
N LYS A 57 11.48 23.23 -9.98
CA LYS A 57 11.19 24.63 -9.59
C LYS A 57 10.17 25.28 -10.54
N SER A 58 9.06 25.78 -10.00
CA SER A 58 8.29 26.81 -10.72
C SER A 58 9.20 28.02 -10.93
N GLN A 59 9.17 28.64 -12.10
CA GLN A 59 9.98 29.82 -12.44
C GLN A 59 9.52 31.10 -11.72
N THR A 60 8.78 30.99 -10.61
CA THR A 60 8.29 32.13 -9.83
C THR A 60 8.72 31.99 -8.37
N PRO A 61 9.61 32.87 -7.87
CA PRO A 61 10.00 32.88 -6.47
C PRO A 61 8.86 33.49 -5.65
N ALA A 62 7.91 32.66 -5.20
CA ALA A 62 7.00 33.07 -4.13
C ALA A 62 7.82 33.15 -2.83
N ALA A 63 7.73 34.28 -2.14
CA ALA A 63 8.59 34.68 -1.03
C ALA A 63 8.52 33.80 0.25
N ASN A 64 7.84 32.66 0.21
CA ASN A 64 7.74 31.66 1.28
C ASN A 64 7.85 30.22 0.76
N SER A 65 8.54 30.00 -0.37
CA SER A 65 8.75 28.66 -0.90
C SER A 65 9.63 27.85 0.06
N GLN A 66 9.06 26.86 0.75
CA GLN A 66 9.83 25.84 1.45
C GLN A 66 10.87 25.27 0.46
N LYS A 67 12.09 25.02 0.94
CA LYS A 67 13.19 24.54 0.09
C LYS A 67 12.82 23.16 -0.47
N GLN A 68 12.35 23.13 -1.71
CA GLN A 68 11.96 21.90 -2.38
C GLN A 68 13.14 20.93 -2.47
N ASN A 69 12.87 19.64 -2.27
CA ASN A 69 13.86 18.59 -2.46
C ASN A 69 14.10 18.38 -3.97
N ASN A 70 15.14 17.62 -4.32
CA ASN A 70 15.43 17.21 -5.71
C ASN A 70 15.11 15.71 -5.94
N GLY A 71 14.31 15.11 -5.05
CA GLY A 71 13.93 13.71 -5.05
C GLY A 71 12.58 13.48 -5.70
N TYR A 72 12.11 12.22 -5.62
CA TYR A 72 10.73 11.90 -5.98
C TYR A 72 9.83 12.26 -4.82
N ASP A 73 8.66 12.80 -5.14
CA ASP A 73 7.62 13.15 -4.19
C ASP A 73 6.31 12.45 -4.56
N PHE A 74 5.40 12.30 -3.61
CA PHE A 74 4.06 11.82 -3.93
C PHE A 74 3.38 12.86 -4.82
N HIS A 75 2.83 12.43 -5.95
CA HIS A 75 2.11 13.29 -6.88
C HIS A 75 0.68 12.78 -7.07
N LEU A 76 -0.28 13.66 -6.83
CA LEU A 76 -1.70 13.34 -6.78
C LEU A 76 -2.48 14.30 -7.67
N ILE A 77 -3.33 13.76 -8.53
CA ILE A 77 -4.23 14.55 -9.37
C ILE A 77 -5.64 13.98 -9.22
N LYS A 78 -6.56 14.78 -8.69
CA LYS A 78 -7.98 14.43 -8.66
C LYS A 78 -8.66 14.99 -9.90
N LEU A 79 -9.41 14.14 -10.58
CA LEU A 79 -10.22 14.48 -11.75
C LEU A 79 -11.71 14.31 -11.42
N ASN A 80 -12.56 15.16 -12.00
CA ASN A 80 -14.01 14.99 -11.94
C ASN A 80 -14.46 13.85 -12.88
N GLN A 81 -15.77 13.58 -12.92
CA GLN A 81 -16.36 12.54 -13.76
C GLN A 81 -16.08 12.73 -15.27
N GLN A 82 -15.87 13.98 -15.69
CA GLN A 82 -15.58 14.37 -17.07
C GLN A 82 -14.07 14.32 -17.39
N GLY A 83 -13.22 13.96 -16.42
CA GLY A 83 -11.77 13.91 -16.58
C GLY A 83 -11.08 15.26 -16.46
N GLU A 84 -11.76 16.30 -15.99
CA GLU A 84 -11.17 17.63 -15.74
C GLU A 84 -10.49 17.68 -14.37
N GLN A 85 -9.36 18.39 -14.26
CA GLN A 85 -8.61 18.47 -13.00
C GLN A 85 -9.37 19.31 -11.98
N VAL A 86 -9.63 18.70 -10.82
CA VAL A 86 -10.23 19.35 -9.65
C VAL A 86 -9.15 19.96 -8.79
N TRP A 87 -8.12 19.17 -8.46
CA TRP A 87 -6.95 19.62 -7.72
C TRP A 87 -5.74 18.75 -8.04
N GLU A 88 -4.57 19.29 -7.74
CA GLU A 88 -3.28 18.61 -7.84
C GLU A 88 -2.45 18.92 -6.59
N LYS A 89 -1.72 17.91 -6.09
CA LYS A 89 -0.96 18.03 -4.85
C LYS A 89 0.33 17.23 -4.92
N TYR A 90 1.37 17.82 -4.35
CA TYR A 90 2.63 17.16 -4.02
C TYR A 90 2.71 17.00 -2.50
N LEU A 91 3.21 15.86 -2.05
CA LEU A 91 3.56 15.63 -0.64
C LEU A 91 4.99 15.10 -0.58
N SER A 92 5.82 15.82 0.17
CA SER A 92 7.28 15.68 0.11
C SER A 92 7.90 15.64 1.50
N GLY A 93 9.01 14.91 1.62
CA GLY A 93 9.98 15.02 2.71
C GLY A 93 11.28 15.64 2.23
N ASN A 94 12.38 15.52 2.97
CA ASN A 94 13.66 16.12 2.54
C ASN A 94 14.43 15.28 1.48
N ASN A 95 14.06 14.01 1.28
CA ASN A 95 14.72 13.04 0.42
C ASN A 95 13.70 12.44 -0.58
N HIS A 96 13.95 11.21 -1.07
CA HIS A 96 13.03 10.52 -1.96
C HIS A 96 11.85 9.92 -1.20
N ASP A 97 10.65 10.12 -1.72
CA ASP A 97 9.38 9.65 -1.20
C ASP A 97 8.54 9.07 -2.36
N TYR A 98 8.43 7.74 -2.40
CA TYR A 98 7.81 7.00 -3.50
C TYR A 98 6.40 6.52 -3.12
N LEU A 99 5.38 7.07 -3.76
CA LEU A 99 4.01 6.60 -3.56
C LEU A 99 3.84 5.22 -4.18
N SER A 100 3.35 4.25 -3.41
CA SER A 100 3.23 2.86 -3.88
C SER A 100 1.77 2.45 -4.09
N ALA A 101 0.87 2.90 -3.22
CA ALA A 101 -0.55 2.57 -3.31
C ALA A 101 -1.44 3.68 -2.75
N SER A 102 -2.69 3.71 -3.20
CA SER A 102 -3.73 4.59 -2.65
C SER A 102 -5.05 3.85 -2.53
N VAL A 103 -5.93 4.30 -1.64
CA VAL A 103 -7.30 3.77 -1.55
C VAL A 103 -8.27 4.91 -1.25
N ALA A 104 -9.39 4.94 -1.98
CA ALA A 104 -10.51 5.81 -1.66
C ALA A 104 -11.26 5.24 -0.47
N THR A 105 -11.62 6.10 0.46
CA THR A 105 -12.27 5.68 1.71
C THR A 105 -13.78 5.80 1.61
N GLN A 106 -14.50 4.96 2.35
CA GLN A 106 -15.96 4.91 2.40
C GLN A 106 -16.56 6.20 2.95
N GLU A 107 -15.88 6.84 3.91
CA GLU A 107 -16.26 8.15 4.45
C GLU A 107 -15.79 9.34 3.59
N GLY A 108 -15.16 9.11 2.44
CA GLY A 108 -14.65 10.16 1.56
C GLY A 108 -13.19 10.55 1.83
N GLY A 109 -12.53 10.95 0.74
CA GLY A 109 -11.08 11.16 0.73
C GLY A 109 -10.30 9.86 0.57
N PHE A 110 -9.02 9.90 0.92
CA PHE A 110 -8.03 8.90 0.51
C PHE A 110 -7.07 8.55 1.64
N LEU A 111 -6.54 7.32 1.60
CA LEU A 111 -5.32 6.94 2.29
C LEU A 111 -4.25 6.62 1.25
N LEU A 112 -3.07 7.22 1.44
CA LEU A 112 -1.88 7.03 0.62
C LEU A 112 -0.88 6.22 1.42
N ALA A 113 -0.19 5.29 0.76
CA ALA A 113 0.90 4.51 1.32
C ALA A 113 2.09 4.49 0.38
N GLY A 114 3.24 4.95 0.86
CA GLY A 114 4.47 4.97 0.08
C GLY A 114 5.71 4.72 0.94
N THR A 115 6.85 4.58 0.28
CA THR A 115 8.16 4.36 0.89
C THR A 115 8.89 5.69 0.97
N SER A 116 9.27 6.09 2.18
CA SER A 116 9.91 7.38 2.47
C SER A 116 11.33 7.18 2.98
N TYR A 117 12.29 7.87 2.38
CA TYR A 117 13.67 7.98 2.87
C TYR A 117 13.89 9.27 3.68
N SER A 118 12.80 9.91 4.10
CA SER A 118 12.79 11.26 4.66
C SER A 118 12.58 11.26 6.17
N GLY A 119 13.42 12.03 6.87
CA GLY A 119 13.11 12.50 8.22
C GLY A 119 12.02 13.58 8.23
N LYS A 120 11.73 14.15 9.39
CA LYS A 120 10.78 15.27 9.49
C LYS A 120 11.26 16.48 8.68
N GLY A 121 10.36 17.08 7.91
CA GLY A 121 10.64 18.24 7.07
C GLY A 121 9.69 18.32 5.88
N LEU A 122 9.55 19.53 5.31
CA LEU A 122 8.54 19.86 4.31
C LEU A 122 7.13 19.44 4.80
N ASP A 123 6.46 18.53 4.11
CA ASP A 123 5.12 18.04 4.48
C ASP A 123 5.16 16.92 5.53
N LYS A 124 6.28 16.19 5.63
CA LYS A 124 6.42 15.07 6.56
C LYS A 124 6.61 15.54 8.00
N LYS A 125 5.70 15.15 8.89
CA LYS A 125 5.62 15.60 10.30
C LYS A 125 6.30 14.67 11.30
N GLU A 126 6.43 13.39 10.98
CA GLU A 126 7.08 12.38 11.83
C GLU A 126 8.52 12.12 11.36
N ASP A 127 9.43 11.87 12.30
CA ASP A 127 10.81 11.49 11.99
C ASP A 127 10.89 10.11 11.34
N SER A 128 11.98 9.87 10.59
CA SER A 128 12.29 8.54 10.09
C SER A 128 12.69 7.62 11.26
N LYS A 129 12.37 6.33 11.16
CA LYS A 129 12.73 5.34 12.19
C LYS A 129 13.97 4.52 11.83
N GLY A 130 14.48 4.66 10.61
CA GLY A 130 15.59 3.86 10.10
C GLY A 130 16.07 4.31 8.72
N GLY A 131 16.18 3.35 7.79
CA GLY A 131 16.66 3.62 6.44
C GLY A 131 15.55 4.16 5.53
N SER A 132 14.54 3.33 5.27
CA SER A 132 13.28 3.75 4.66
C SER A 132 12.11 3.32 5.52
N ASP A 133 11.07 4.12 5.56
CA ASP A 133 9.86 3.85 6.32
C ASP A 133 8.64 3.82 5.39
N ILE A 134 7.58 3.13 5.82
CA ILE A 134 6.26 3.28 5.22
C ILE A 134 5.68 4.60 5.71
N TRP A 135 5.44 5.53 4.78
CA TRP A 135 4.76 6.79 5.06
C TRP A 135 3.31 6.72 4.61
N LEU A 136 2.42 6.92 5.57
CA LEU A 136 0.98 6.98 5.38
C LEU A 136 0.49 8.41 5.48
N VAL A 137 -0.36 8.83 4.54
CA VAL A 137 -1.02 10.13 4.59
C VAL A 137 -2.51 9.95 4.30
N ARG A 138 -3.34 10.35 5.27
CA ARG A 138 -4.80 10.39 5.12
C ARG A 138 -5.22 11.79 4.69
N LEU A 139 -5.93 11.88 3.57
CA LEU A 139 -6.44 13.12 3.01
C LEU A 139 -7.97 13.13 2.98
N ASN A 140 -8.61 14.27 3.23
CA ASN A 140 -10.04 14.43 2.94
C ASN A 140 -10.32 14.45 1.42
N GLU A 141 -11.58 14.62 1.01
CA GLU A 141 -11.97 14.67 -0.41
C GLU A 141 -11.39 15.87 -1.19
N PHE A 142 -11.08 16.95 -0.47
CA PHE A 142 -10.52 18.20 -0.99
C PHE A 142 -8.98 18.17 -1.06
N GLY A 143 -8.35 17.09 -0.57
CA GLY A 143 -6.90 16.94 -0.55
C GLY A 143 -6.22 17.50 0.70
N ASP A 144 -6.97 17.95 1.72
CA ASP A 144 -6.40 18.39 2.99
C ASP A 144 -5.96 17.20 3.84
N GLU A 145 -4.81 17.33 4.49
CA GLU A 145 -4.29 16.29 5.39
C GLU A 145 -5.14 16.20 6.66
N LEU A 146 -5.66 14.99 6.93
CA LEU A 146 -6.31 14.63 8.19
C LEU A 146 -5.30 14.13 9.21
N TRP A 147 -4.42 13.21 8.80
CA TRP A 147 -3.32 12.70 9.63
C TRP A 147 -2.24 12.07 8.76
N GLN A 148 -1.06 11.89 9.34
CA GLN A 148 0.01 11.08 8.78
C GLN A 148 0.63 10.14 9.82
N LYS A 149 1.28 9.07 9.34
CA LYS A 149 2.00 8.08 10.15
C LYS A 149 3.27 7.63 9.43
N THR A 150 4.35 7.48 10.18
CA THR A 150 5.56 6.78 9.75
C THR A 150 5.61 5.42 10.45
N LEU A 151 5.42 4.36 9.68
CA LEU A 151 5.54 2.97 10.14
C LEU A 151 6.89 2.44 9.69
N GLY A 152 7.68 1.94 10.63
CA GLY A 152 9.02 1.48 10.33
C GLY A 152 9.81 1.10 11.57
N SER A 153 11.02 0.63 11.33
CA SER A 153 11.98 0.18 12.34
C SER A 153 13.37 0.76 12.03
N SER A 154 14.40 0.29 12.73
CA SER A 154 15.79 0.65 12.40
C SER A 154 16.29 0.07 11.07
N SER A 155 15.44 -0.67 10.36
CA SER A 155 15.73 -1.34 9.09
C SER A 155 15.12 -0.59 7.91
N ASP A 156 15.09 -1.22 6.74
CA ASP A 156 14.39 -0.69 5.57
C ASP A 156 13.01 -1.35 5.46
N GLU A 157 11.97 -0.52 5.39
CA GLU A 157 10.61 -0.91 5.06
C GLU A 157 10.18 -0.33 3.70
N GLU A 158 9.35 -1.09 2.98
CA GLU A 158 8.80 -0.71 1.67
C GLU A 158 7.28 -0.86 1.70
N ALA A 159 6.54 0.17 1.30
CA ALA A 159 5.09 0.08 1.13
C ALA A 159 4.76 -0.64 -0.18
N ARG A 160 3.73 -1.49 -0.19
CA ARG A 160 3.28 -2.19 -1.42
C ARG A 160 1.79 -2.03 -1.70
N SER A 161 0.95 -2.12 -0.68
CA SER A 161 -0.50 -2.11 -0.88
C SER A 161 -1.23 -1.58 0.34
N VAL A 162 -2.38 -0.94 0.12
CA VAL A 162 -3.24 -0.43 1.19
C VAL A 162 -4.71 -0.64 0.84
N ILE A 163 -5.50 -1.04 1.83
CA ILE A 163 -6.95 -1.22 1.70
C ILE A 163 -7.66 -0.66 2.92
N GLN A 164 -8.93 -0.28 2.74
CA GLN A 164 -9.83 0.00 3.86
C GLN A 164 -10.70 -1.24 4.14
N THR A 165 -10.91 -1.54 5.41
CA THR A 165 -11.76 -2.63 5.89
C THR A 165 -13.17 -2.14 6.24
N THR A 166 -14.10 -3.07 6.49
CA THR A 166 -15.50 -2.75 6.82
C THR A 166 -15.68 -2.07 8.18
N ASP A 167 -14.69 -2.14 9.07
CA ASP A 167 -14.64 -1.40 10.33
C ASP A 167 -14.09 0.03 10.18
N LEU A 168 -13.94 0.50 8.93
CA LEU A 168 -13.34 1.78 8.52
C LEU A 168 -11.86 1.92 8.89
N GLY A 169 -11.24 0.86 9.42
CA GLY A 169 -9.80 0.75 9.59
C GLY A 169 -9.09 0.44 8.28
N PHE A 170 -7.78 0.18 8.38
CA PHE A 170 -6.92 -0.05 7.24
C PHE A 170 -6.02 -1.26 7.45
N PHE A 171 -5.73 -1.97 6.37
CA PHE A 171 -4.55 -2.81 6.29
C PHE A 171 -3.55 -2.18 5.33
N VAL A 172 -2.31 -2.10 5.79
CA VAL A 172 -1.16 -1.71 4.98
C VAL A 172 -0.25 -2.91 4.91
N ALA A 173 0.10 -3.31 3.70
CA ALA A 173 1.00 -4.41 3.42
C ALA A 173 2.25 -3.89 2.70
N GLY A 174 3.39 -4.41 3.11
CA GLY A 174 4.69 -3.98 2.62
C GLY A 174 5.75 -5.04 2.87
N ASN A 175 6.99 -4.64 2.71
CA ASN A 175 8.15 -5.47 2.98
C ASN A 175 9.03 -4.86 4.05
N VAL A 176 9.75 -5.72 4.76
CA VAL A 176 10.73 -5.33 5.76
C VAL A 176 12.00 -6.16 5.59
N THR A 177 13.15 -5.49 5.65
CA THR A 177 14.47 -6.15 5.64
C THR A 177 15.08 -6.07 7.02
N LEU A 178 14.66 -6.93 7.95
CA LEU A 178 15.16 -6.86 9.33
C LEU A 178 16.67 -7.18 9.35
N ARG A 179 17.48 -6.15 9.59
CA ARG A 179 18.95 -6.28 9.70
C ARG A 179 19.30 -6.70 11.12
N GLU A 180 19.95 -7.84 11.26
CA GLU A 180 20.36 -8.40 12.56
C GLU A 180 21.57 -7.65 13.14
N PRO A 181 21.48 -7.01 14.31
CA PRO A 181 22.65 -6.67 15.10
C PRO A 181 22.95 -7.86 16.01
N GLN A 182 23.82 -8.75 15.57
CA GLN A 182 24.36 -9.87 16.37
C GLN A 182 23.33 -10.72 17.16
N GLY A 183 22.77 -11.75 16.50
CA GLY A 183 22.59 -13.05 17.14
C GLY A 183 21.31 -13.33 17.95
N THR A 184 20.29 -12.47 17.97
CA THR A 184 18.98 -12.83 18.56
C THR A 184 17.83 -12.39 17.66
N ALA A 185 17.41 -13.31 16.81
CA ALA A 185 16.60 -13.10 15.60
C ALA A 185 15.32 -12.25 15.76
N LYS A 186 15.08 -11.38 14.77
CA LYS A 186 13.72 -10.90 14.47
C LYS A 186 13.31 -10.95 12.99
N GLY A 187 14.17 -11.33 12.05
CA GLY A 187 13.79 -11.63 10.65
C GLY A 187 13.79 -13.13 10.32
N TYR A 188 13.12 -13.52 9.23
CA TYR A 188 13.24 -14.86 8.67
C TYR A 188 14.26 -14.94 7.53
N GLY A 189 14.54 -13.86 6.79
CA GLY A 189 15.41 -13.89 5.61
C GLY A 189 15.83 -12.51 5.08
N SER A 190 15.98 -12.40 3.75
CA SER A 190 16.47 -11.18 3.09
C SER A 190 15.42 -10.09 2.96
N LYS A 191 14.14 -10.47 2.81
CA LYS A 191 12.96 -9.59 2.79
C LYS A 191 11.78 -10.40 3.28
N ASP A 192 11.09 -9.89 4.29
CA ASP A 192 9.87 -10.48 4.83
C ASP A 192 8.67 -9.57 4.52
N VAL A 193 7.46 -10.12 4.63
CA VAL A 193 6.21 -9.37 4.49
C VAL A 193 5.85 -8.73 5.83
N LEU A 194 5.53 -7.44 5.81
CA LEU A 194 4.98 -6.69 6.94
C LEU A 194 3.51 -6.35 6.66
N ILE A 195 2.64 -6.64 7.61
CA ILE A 195 1.22 -6.25 7.58
C ILE A 195 0.92 -5.44 8.83
N SER A 196 0.54 -4.18 8.65
CA SER A 196 0.11 -3.31 9.75
C SER A 196 -1.40 -3.07 9.63
N ARG A 197 -2.15 -3.41 10.69
CA ARG A 197 -3.57 -3.08 10.82
C ARG A 197 -3.70 -1.77 11.60
N LEU A 198 -4.48 -0.84 11.10
CA LEU A 198 -4.74 0.45 11.73
C LEU A 198 -6.24 0.65 11.95
N ASP A 199 -6.59 1.42 12.98
CA ASP A 199 -7.94 1.99 13.09
C ASP A 199 -8.13 3.17 12.10
N LYS A 200 -9.36 3.69 12.03
CA LYS A 200 -9.71 4.80 11.14
C LYS A 200 -8.89 6.10 11.37
N ASN A 201 -8.31 6.26 12.57
CA ASN A 201 -7.55 7.44 12.97
C ASN A 201 -6.03 7.23 12.82
N GLY A 202 -5.61 6.10 12.25
CA GLY A 202 -4.20 5.76 12.07
C GLY A 202 -3.51 5.23 13.33
N LYS A 203 -4.25 4.79 14.36
CA LYS A 203 -3.67 4.03 15.47
C LYS A 203 -3.36 2.62 14.98
N VAL A 204 -2.11 2.19 15.12
CA VAL A 204 -1.72 0.80 14.83
C VAL A 204 -2.36 -0.12 15.87
N LEU A 205 -3.13 -1.10 15.40
CA LEU A 205 -3.81 -2.11 16.21
C LEU A 205 -2.96 -3.39 16.32
N SER A 206 -2.27 -3.77 15.26
CA SER A 206 -1.41 -4.95 15.22
C SER A 206 -0.43 -4.88 14.06
N GLU A 207 0.74 -5.48 14.22
CA GLU A 207 1.71 -5.71 13.15
C GLU A 207 2.07 -7.19 13.08
N THR A 208 2.10 -7.72 11.86
CA THR A 208 2.37 -9.14 11.59
C THR A 208 3.47 -9.25 10.55
N ILE A 209 4.45 -10.11 10.82
CA ILE A 209 5.52 -10.42 9.87
C ILE A 209 5.34 -11.85 9.37
N LEU A 210 5.32 -12.01 8.04
CA LEU A 210 5.23 -13.30 7.37
C LEU A 210 6.47 -13.51 6.51
N GLY A 211 7.09 -14.69 6.57
CA GLY A 211 8.24 -14.96 5.71
C GLY A 211 8.98 -16.26 6.01
N GLY A 212 10.10 -16.43 5.32
CA GLY A 212 11.03 -17.53 5.45
C GLY A 212 12.47 -17.09 5.13
N LYS A 213 13.39 -18.05 4.97
CA LYS A 213 14.82 -17.75 4.76
C LYS A 213 15.16 -17.02 3.47
N GLY A 214 14.27 -17.08 2.49
CA GLY A 214 14.43 -16.45 1.20
C GLY A 214 13.82 -15.05 1.16
N LEU A 215 13.34 -14.71 -0.03
CA LEU A 215 12.63 -13.46 -0.30
C LEU A 215 11.13 -13.75 -0.29
N ASP A 216 10.39 -12.95 0.47
CA ASP A 216 8.94 -12.98 0.58
C ASP A 216 8.40 -11.56 0.35
N GLU A 217 7.69 -11.36 -0.76
CA GLU A 217 7.24 -10.06 -1.25
C GLU A 217 5.72 -9.94 -1.34
N VAL A 218 5.18 -8.79 -0.94
CA VAL A 218 3.75 -8.50 -1.09
C VAL A 218 3.48 -8.10 -2.53
N GLU A 219 2.55 -8.80 -3.16
CA GLU A 219 2.03 -8.42 -4.48
C GLU A 219 0.78 -7.56 -4.35
N LYS A 220 -0.20 -8.00 -3.56
CA LYS A 220 -1.48 -7.31 -3.41
C LYS A 220 -2.21 -7.73 -2.15
N ILE A 221 -2.95 -6.79 -1.56
CA ILE A 221 -3.95 -7.08 -0.55
C ILE A 221 -5.34 -6.66 -1.05
N ILE A 222 -6.37 -7.44 -0.73
CA ILE A 222 -7.77 -7.10 -1.04
C ILE A 222 -8.65 -7.29 0.20
N PRO A 223 -9.63 -6.41 0.45
CA PRO A 223 -10.51 -6.53 1.61
C PRO A 223 -11.50 -7.68 1.42
N THR A 224 -11.91 -8.30 2.53
CA THR A 224 -12.99 -9.29 2.56
C THR A 224 -14.22 -8.71 3.26
N LYS A 225 -15.41 -9.26 2.94
CA LYS A 225 -16.70 -8.75 3.44
C LYS A 225 -16.89 -8.91 4.95
N ASP A 226 -16.16 -9.82 5.57
CA ASP A 226 -16.13 -10.05 7.01
C ASP A 226 -15.16 -9.11 7.76
N GLY A 227 -14.54 -8.15 7.06
CA GLY A 227 -13.61 -7.18 7.64
C GLY A 227 -12.16 -7.65 7.69
N GLY A 228 -11.85 -8.83 7.15
CA GLY A 228 -10.49 -9.32 6.96
C GLY A 228 -9.84 -8.85 5.66
N ALA A 229 -8.80 -9.58 5.25
CA ALA A 229 -8.08 -9.34 4.02
C ALA A 229 -7.55 -10.65 3.40
N LEU A 230 -7.47 -10.70 2.07
CA LEU A 230 -6.70 -11.70 1.34
C LEU A 230 -5.39 -11.06 0.88
N LEU A 231 -4.29 -11.78 1.07
CA LEU A 231 -2.94 -11.31 0.77
C LEU A 231 -2.27 -12.24 -0.24
N GLY A 232 -1.84 -11.67 -1.36
CA GLY A 232 -0.99 -12.32 -2.35
C GLY A 232 0.49 -12.07 -2.03
N ILE A 233 1.25 -13.15 -1.90
CA ILE A 233 2.68 -13.13 -1.58
C ILE A 233 3.46 -13.90 -2.65
N TYR A 234 4.52 -13.31 -3.18
CA TYR A 234 5.54 -14.01 -3.95
C TYR A 234 6.65 -14.50 -3.00
N SER A 235 6.95 -15.80 -3.01
CA SER A 235 7.87 -16.40 -2.04
C SER A 235 8.90 -17.32 -2.69
N ARG A 236 10.18 -17.02 -2.49
CA ARG A 236 11.32 -17.89 -2.83
C ARG A 236 11.86 -18.66 -1.63
N SER A 237 11.17 -18.61 -0.50
CA SER A 237 11.56 -19.30 0.74
C SER A 237 11.23 -20.81 0.68
N SER A 238 12.11 -21.67 1.16
CA SER A 238 11.79 -23.08 1.46
C SER A 238 11.05 -23.20 2.80
N THR A 239 10.29 -24.28 3.01
CA THR A 239 9.70 -24.54 4.33
C THR A 239 10.76 -24.89 5.34
N ASN A 240 10.58 -24.41 6.55
CA ASN A 240 11.46 -24.72 7.66
C ASN A 240 10.71 -25.63 8.64
N ILE A 241 10.82 -26.95 8.46
CA ILE A 241 10.14 -27.97 9.31
C ILE A 241 10.56 -27.83 10.80
N ASN A 242 11.68 -27.16 11.09
CA ASN A 242 12.23 -27.00 12.43
C ASN A 242 11.99 -25.62 13.08
N ASP A 243 11.31 -24.68 12.40
CA ASP A 243 11.10 -23.33 12.96
C ASP A 243 9.80 -23.29 13.79
N LYS A 244 9.92 -23.56 15.09
CA LYS A 244 8.77 -23.55 16.04
C LYS A 244 8.23 -22.14 16.36
N ARG A 245 8.63 -21.09 15.62
CA ARG A 245 8.13 -19.73 15.83
C ARG A 245 6.64 -19.59 15.52
N SER A 246 6.05 -20.48 14.71
CA SER A 246 4.63 -20.42 14.32
C SER A 246 3.61 -20.79 15.40
N MET A 247 4.01 -21.25 16.59
CA MET A 247 3.06 -21.82 17.59
C MET A 247 3.17 -21.28 19.02
N ILE A 248 3.98 -20.26 19.31
CA ILE A 248 4.27 -19.90 20.71
C ILE A 248 3.39 -18.78 21.29
N ASN A 249 2.65 -18.01 20.48
CA ASN A 249 1.90 -16.86 21.00
C ASN A 249 0.42 -17.12 21.34
N ASP A 250 -0.18 -18.24 20.91
CA ASP A 250 -1.63 -18.48 21.15
C ASP A 250 -1.96 -19.23 22.47
N VAL A 251 -0.97 -19.72 23.22
CA VAL A 251 -1.24 -20.63 24.38
C VAL A 251 -0.99 -19.98 25.76
N LYS A 252 -0.55 -18.72 25.86
CA LYS A 252 -0.25 -18.09 27.17
C LYS A 252 -1.15 -16.93 27.60
N GLN A 253 -2.41 -16.91 27.17
CA GLN A 253 -3.43 -15.98 27.71
C GLN A 253 -4.57 -16.63 28.49
N SER A 254 -4.44 -17.89 28.91
CA SER A 254 -5.37 -18.50 29.87
C SER A 254 -4.61 -19.10 31.06
N ASN A 255 -4.03 -18.22 31.88
CA ASN A 255 -3.88 -18.37 33.33
C ASN A 255 -2.82 -17.40 33.87
N ARG A 256 -3.26 -16.29 34.47
CA ARG A 256 -2.74 -15.76 35.74
C ARG A 256 -3.52 -14.52 36.14
N ASN A 257 -4.41 -14.71 37.12
CA ASN A 257 -4.86 -13.64 38.01
C ASN A 257 -3.67 -13.15 38.85
N GLY A 258 -3.56 -11.83 39.01
CA GLY A 258 -2.87 -11.22 40.15
C GLY A 258 -1.75 -10.23 39.82
N ALA A 259 -1.96 -9.00 40.29
CA ALA A 259 -1.01 -7.92 40.56
C ALA A 259 -0.70 -6.90 39.44
N SER A 260 -0.85 -5.64 39.85
CA SER A 260 -0.65 -4.39 39.12
C SER A 260 0.81 -4.12 38.75
N SER A 261 1.05 -3.70 37.51
CA SER A 261 2.17 -2.80 37.15
C SER A 261 1.99 -2.26 35.73
N SER A 262 2.07 -0.92 35.60
CA SER A 262 2.41 -0.14 34.40
C SER A 262 2.09 -0.75 33.03
N ILE A 263 1.01 -0.27 32.41
CA ILE A 263 0.68 -0.55 30.99
C ILE A 263 1.73 0.16 30.12
N ASN A 264 2.81 -0.54 29.80
CA ASN A 264 3.52 -0.30 28.55
C ASN A 264 2.67 -0.99 27.47
N ASP A 265 2.02 -0.20 26.61
CA ASP A 265 1.37 -0.68 25.39
C ASP A 265 2.45 -1.22 24.43
N HIS A 266 3.00 -2.39 24.74
CA HIS A 266 3.84 -3.14 23.82
C HIS A 266 2.92 -3.73 22.75
N LEU A 267 2.90 -3.10 21.57
CA LEU A 267 2.41 -3.72 20.35
C LEU A 267 3.10 -5.09 20.19
N SER A 268 2.31 -6.16 20.21
CA SER A 268 2.81 -7.52 20.02
C SER A 268 3.01 -7.77 18.53
N ASN A 269 4.26 -7.86 18.09
CA ASN A 269 4.57 -8.35 16.75
C ASN A 269 4.33 -9.86 16.71
N ILE A 270 3.48 -10.30 15.79
CA ILE A 270 3.19 -11.72 15.58
C ILE A 270 3.93 -12.16 14.33
N ASN A 271 4.76 -13.19 14.46
CA ASN A 271 5.59 -13.69 13.37
C ASN A 271 5.10 -15.08 12.96
N TYR A 272 4.70 -15.26 11.70
CA TYR A 272 4.34 -16.57 11.16
C TYR A 272 5.36 -17.02 10.10
N SER A 273 5.91 -18.22 10.28
CA SER A 273 6.78 -18.84 9.29
C SER A 273 5.97 -19.44 8.14
N LYS A 274 6.59 -19.59 6.97
CA LYS A 274 6.01 -20.31 5.83
C LYS A 274 5.63 -21.76 6.17
N ASN A 275 4.39 -22.16 5.82
CA ASN A 275 3.79 -23.45 6.19
C ASN A 275 3.77 -24.51 5.08
N SER A 276 4.06 -24.18 3.82
CA SER A 276 4.01 -25.11 2.68
C SER A 276 5.19 -24.94 1.73
N GLU A 277 5.67 -26.03 1.14
CA GLU A 277 6.80 -26.00 0.18
C GLU A 277 6.41 -25.31 -1.12
N ASN A 278 7.42 -24.81 -1.84
CA ASN A 278 7.23 -24.33 -3.21
C ASN A 278 7.06 -25.51 -4.16
N PHE A 279 6.23 -25.33 -5.20
CA PHE A 279 6.13 -26.28 -6.30
C PHE A 279 7.02 -25.81 -7.45
N GLY A 280 8.01 -26.63 -7.84
CA GLY A 280 8.99 -26.33 -8.89
C GLY A 280 10.37 -25.94 -8.38
N GLU A 281 11.40 -26.11 -9.23
CA GLU A 281 12.75 -25.63 -8.96
C GLU A 281 12.80 -24.12 -9.22
N GLY A 282 13.04 -23.34 -8.16
CA GLY A 282 13.31 -21.90 -8.23
C GLY A 282 14.77 -21.60 -8.02
#